data_AF-A0A5C3QQ90-F1
#
_entry.id   AF-A0A5C3QQ90-F1
#
_cell.length_a   1.000
_cell.length_b   1.000
_cell.length_c   1.000
_cell.angle_alpha   90.00
_cell.angle_beta   90.00
_cell.angle_gamma   90.00
#
_symmetry.space_group_name_H-M   'P 1'
#
loop_
_entity.id
_entity.type
_entity.pdbx_description
1 polymer ?
#
loop_
_entity_poly.entity_id
_entity_poly.type
_entity_poly.pdbx_seq_one_letter_code
_entity_poly.pdbx_strand_id
1 'polypeptide(L)'
;MPPPAPLPPWLWLIIFDYLPDDVLSALIDLNRVFFEYGMKARYAELKVTPDRKTSVPLRTIVRLRHPGVSHTVLRLKVVDSVSDERTMRPDTKLDLRAYSRFTQGRIPHVLLWQASKLGLAKNYRDRKMAALYHQAAQEATEALASLPALVSLDVDVSPSLKPSTLRLVTRLLSSGSVVSGIQTFRIRTSYQVLEALSIEFPTSFPSFDSVTTLHLVIHHVNLDQASYPPPTYFSNAFPKLQDLTLECQSSKGLSSMALAQDHAQFTAFIEAFVDIDPVPPLERLHVRAPLPPPVDAAGISDVLRKLNQLVAKHHDTLRDLDLGSWGGRPYSYVDEASKAMEQWYRHEDSLFRLKFSNLVCLGINLPPDVADHGSVTFGLMLNFLRANVRGGTALRELKIHPRSESDVPMLLSGEPCEVRTAMSYDDVKAVLEVFDPGDGNGVQTGQGGCQLKVLGLPVDILTVPLLDIIESKYPSIEEVSIHWKCLGALDEDEDEVEDENAFLAELSKRRFTRWTKFLYSFPRSWGNYYDWPIFVDSVRNSQRLGEPLSILGTAQAEWLVEQIFRD
;
A
#
# COMPACT_ATOMS: atom_id res chain seq x y z
N MET A 1 40.55 27.11 -4.45
CA MET A 1 39.29 26.82 -3.73
C MET A 1 39.60 25.78 -2.67
N PRO A 2 39.13 25.95 -1.43
CA PRO A 2 39.20 24.87 -0.45
C PRO A 2 38.39 23.66 -0.96
N PRO A 3 38.78 22.43 -0.62
CA PRO A 3 37.96 21.27 -0.94
C PRO A 3 36.58 21.43 -0.30
N PRO A 4 35.50 20.99 -0.97
CA PRO A 4 34.17 21.02 -0.37
C PRO A 4 34.20 20.27 0.95
N ALA A 5 33.51 20.79 1.96
CA ALA A 5 33.42 20.14 3.26
C ALA A 5 32.88 18.71 3.09
N PRO A 6 33.45 17.70 3.76
CA PRO A 6 32.97 16.34 3.67
C PRO A 6 31.52 16.27 4.17
N LEU A 7 30.65 15.62 3.38
CA LEU A 7 29.26 15.41 3.76
C LEU A 7 29.17 14.50 5.02
N PRO A 8 28.30 14.82 6.00
CA PRO A 8 28.01 13.96 7.14
C PRO A 8 27.63 12.52 6.73
N PRO A 9 28.05 11.48 7.47
CA PRO A 9 27.75 10.07 7.14
C PRO A 9 26.27 9.74 6.96
N TRP A 10 25.37 10.37 7.73
CA TRP A 10 23.93 10.13 7.65
C TRP A 10 23.29 10.69 6.37
N LEU A 11 23.87 11.74 5.77
CA LEU A 11 23.39 12.25 4.48
C LEU A 11 23.72 11.29 3.34
N TRP A 12 24.87 10.61 3.42
CA TRP A 12 25.21 9.56 2.45
C TRP A 12 24.21 8.42 2.45
N LEU A 13 23.68 8.03 3.63
CA LEU A 13 22.62 7.02 3.73
C LEU A 13 21.37 7.42 2.94
N ILE A 14 20.92 8.67 3.12
CA ILE A 14 19.76 9.19 2.39
C ILE A 14 20.07 9.20 0.89
N ILE A 15 21.25 9.67 0.48
CA ILE A 15 21.64 9.70 -0.94
C ILE A 15 21.63 8.29 -1.54
N PHE A 16 22.16 7.27 -0.84
CA PHE A 16 22.21 5.90 -1.35
C PHE A 16 20.84 5.31 -1.62
N ASP A 17 19.81 5.68 -0.85
CA ASP A 17 18.44 5.20 -1.05
C ASP A 17 17.82 5.71 -2.38
N TYR A 18 18.37 6.77 -2.97
CA TYR A 18 17.94 7.31 -4.25
C TYR A 18 18.82 6.91 -5.43
N LEU A 19 19.96 6.24 -5.19
CA LEU A 19 20.87 5.87 -6.26
C LEU A 19 20.48 4.52 -6.89
N PRO A 20 20.52 4.41 -8.23
CA PRO A 20 20.25 3.14 -8.89
C PRO A 20 21.40 2.14 -8.67
N ASP A 21 21.08 0.85 -8.79
CA ASP A 21 21.93 -0.28 -8.38
C ASP A 21 23.26 -0.36 -9.16
N ASP A 22 23.26 0.14 -10.40
CA ASP A 22 24.43 0.27 -11.27
C ASP A 22 25.39 1.35 -10.76
N VAL A 23 24.87 2.50 -10.32
CA VAL A 23 25.68 3.57 -9.72
C VAL A 23 26.21 3.12 -8.37
N LEU A 24 25.39 2.51 -7.51
CA LEU A 24 25.84 1.94 -6.24
C LEU A 24 26.98 0.94 -6.44
N SER A 25 26.92 0.12 -7.49
CA SER A 25 27.99 -0.83 -7.82
C SER A 25 29.31 -0.15 -8.18
N ALA A 26 29.29 1.01 -8.85
CA ALA A 26 30.49 1.77 -9.17
C ALA A 26 31.10 2.46 -7.93
N LEU A 27 30.27 2.82 -6.95
CA LEU A 27 30.74 3.48 -5.72
C LEU A 27 31.50 2.52 -4.79
N ILE A 28 31.25 1.20 -4.87
CA ILE A 28 31.90 0.17 -4.04
C ILE A 28 33.43 0.25 -4.14
N ASP A 29 33.98 0.64 -5.29
CA ASP A 29 35.42 0.68 -5.54
C ASP A 29 36.10 1.99 -5.11
N LEU A 30 35.33 3.02 -4.72
CA LEU A 30 35.90 4.35 -4.43
C LEU A 30 36.64 4.41 -3.10
N ASN A 31 36.02 3.94 -2.02
CA ASN A 31 36.65 3.84 -0.71
C ASN A 31 35.90 2.84 0.19
N ARG A 32 36.47 2.54 1.36
CA ARG A 32 35.91 1.58 2.31
C ARG A 32 34.51 1.94 2.81
N VAL A 33 34.20 3.22 3.00
CA VAL A 33 32.90 3.67 3.49
C VAL A 33 31.82 3.43 2.43
N PHE A 34 32.09 3.83 1.18
CA PHE A 34 31.22 3.52 0.05
C PHE A 34 31.10 2.02 -0.21
N PHE A 35 32.18 1.26 0.01
CA PHE A 35 32.15 -0.20 -0.04
C PHE A 35 31.17 -0.77 0.98
N GLU A 36 31.30 -0.42 2.26
CA GLU A 36 30.43 -0.94 3.34
C GLU A 36 28.96 -0.57 3.11
N TYR A 37 28.68 0.67 2.70
CA TYR A 37 27.31 1.10 2.39
C TYR A 37 26.77 0.49 1.11
N GLY A 38 27.57 0.43 0.04
CA GLY A 38 27.17 -0.20 -1.22
C GLY A 38 26.89 -1.68 -1.04
N MET A 39 27.70 -2.39 -0.23
CA MET A 39 27.42 -3.77 0.16
C MET A 39 26.13 -3.88 0.96
N LYS A 40 25.89 -2.99 1.93
CA LYS A 40 24.67 -2.98 2.73
C LYS A 40 23.43 -2.72 1.86
N ALA A 41 23.42 -1.68 1.06
CA ALA A 41 22.29 -1.35 0.18
C ALA A 41 22.00 -2.50 -0.80
N ARG A 42 23.04 -3.05 -1.42
CA ARG A 42 22.91 -4.09 -2.45
C ARG A 42 22.48 -5.46 -1.91
N TYR A 43 22.93 -5.82 -0.71
CA TYR A 43 22.73 -7.16 -0.15
C TYR A 43 21.79 -7.19 1.06
N ALA A 44 21.30 -6.05 1.54
CA ALA A 44 20.31 -6.01 2.62
C ALA A 44 19.04 -6.77 2.25
N GLU A 45 18.59 -6.67 1.00
CA GLU A 45 17.49 -7.45 0.47
C GLU A 45 17.99 -8.48 -0.55
N LEU A 46 17.71 -9.75 -0.29
CA LEU A 46 17.99 -10.82 -1.22
C LEU A 46 16.70 -11.37 -1.83
N LYS A 47 16.48 -11.10 -3.12
CA LYS A 47 15.39 -11.71 -3.89
C LYS A 47 15.83 -13.06 -4.47
N VAL A 48 15.09 -14.12 -4.14
CA VAL A 48 15.27 -15.48 -4.63
C VAL A 48 14.05 -15.87 -5.45
N THR A 49 14.27 -16.23 -6.71
CA THR A 49 13.22 -16.78 -7.58
C THR A 49 13.58 -18.24 -7.86
N PRO A 50 12.89 -19.22 -7.24
CA PRO A 50 13.17 -20.62 -7.48
C PRO A 50 12.96 -20.98 -8.95
N ASP A 51 14.03 -21.44 -9.60
CA ASP A 51 13.99 -21.99 -10.94
C ASP A 51 13.54 -23.47 -10.87
N ARG A 52 13.02 -23.99 -11.98
CA ARG A 52 12.66 -25.40 -12.15
C ARG A 52 13.83 -26.35 -11.87
N LYS A 53 15.06 -25.90 -12.13
CA LYS A 53 16.28 -26.72 -11.98
C LYS A 53 17.02 -26.47 -10.68
N THR A 54 17.01 -25.23 -10.20
CA THR A 54 17.69 -24.81 -8.97
C THR A 54 16.74 -24.00 -8.13
N SER A 55 16.56 -24.35 -6.85
CA SER A 55 15.77 -23.56 -5.91
C SER A 55 16.28 -22.11 -5.77
N VAL A 56 17.54 -21.84 -6.15
CA VAL A 56 18.19 -20.53 -6.08
C VAL A 56 19.16 -20.36 -7.24
N PRO A 57 19.25 -19.18 -7.89
CA PRO A 57 20.26 -18.92 -8.92
C PRO A 57 21.69 -19.16 -8.44
N LEU A 58 22.51 -19.88 -9.21
CA LEU A 58 23.87 -20.29 -8.79
C LEU A 58 24.78 -19.12 -8.37
N ARG A 59 24.65 -17.98 -9.06
CA ARG A 59 25.37 -16.74 -8.72
C ARG A 59 25.08 -16.26 -7.29
N THR A 60 23.85 -16.44 -6.83
CA THR A 60 23.43 -16.07 -5.48
C THR A 60 24.10 -16.99 -4.46
N ILE A 61 24.20 -18.28 -4.75
CA ILE A 61 24.88 -19.26 -3.89
C ILE A 61 26.35 -18.89 -3.71
N VAL A 62 27.04 -18.61 -4.82
CA VAL A 62 28.45 -18.21 -4.80
C VAL A 62 28.65 -16.95 -3.95
N ARG A 63 27.73 -15.98 -4.03
CA ARG A 63 27.78 -14.76 -3.21
C ARG A 63 27.56 -15.05 -1.74
N LEU A 64 26.58 -15.89 -1.40
CA LEU A 64 26.26 -16.27 -0.02
C LEU A 64 27.38 -17.03 0.69
N ARG A 65 28.31 -17.66 -0.05
CA ARG A 65 29.53 -18.25 0.53
C ARG A 65 30.43 -17.22 1.20
N HIS A 66 30.35 -15.95 0.80
CA HIS A 66 31.15 -14.90 1.41
C HIS A 66 30.49 -14.49 2.74
N PRO A 67 31.15 -14.67 3.90
CA PRO A 67 30.53 -14.37 5.19
C PRO A 67 30.05 -12.93 5.31
N GLY A 68 30.82 -11.97 4.77
CA GLY A 68 30.40 -10.57 4.77
C GLY A 68 29.08 -10.32 4.03
N VAL A 69 28.76 -11.11 2.99
CA VAL A 69 27.48 -10.98 2.29
C VAL A 69 26.37 -11.60 3.11
N SER A 70 26.54 -12.82 3.63
CA SER A 70 25.50 -13.50 4.42
C SER A 70 25.10 -12.73 5.68
N HIS A 71 26.05 -12.08 6.35
CA HIS A 71 25.78 -11.22 7.52
C HIS A 71 25.09 -9.90 7.16
N THR A 72 25.10 -9.52 5.88
CA THR A 72 24.48 -8.29 5.42
C THR A 72 23.03 -8.51 4.98
N VAL A 73 22.61 -9.76 4.72
CA VAL A 73 21.23 -10.07 4.31
C VAL A 73 20.29 -9.91 5.50
N LEU A 74 19.51 -8.83 5.48
CA LEU A 74 18.51 -8.50 6.50
C LEU A 74 17.10 -8.93 6.08
N ARG A 75 16.83 -8.96 4.78
CA ARG A 75 15.52 -9.28 4.20
C ARG A 75 15.68 -10.35 3.13
N LEU A 76 14.92 -11.43 3.24
CA LEU A 76 14.89 -12.49 2.24
C LEU A 76 13.51 -12.47 1.58
N LYS A 77 13.49 -12.29 0.26
CA LYS A 77 12.26 -12.31 -0.53
C LYS A 77 12.25 -13.52 -1.46
N VAL A 78 11.41 -14.50 -1.19
CA VAL A 78 11.21 -15.69 -2.03
C VAL A 78 10.02 -15.43 -2.95
N VAL A 79 10.21 -15.39 -4.26
CA VAL A 79 9.14 -15.07 -5.23
C VAL A 79 8.99 -16.20 -6.24
N ASP A 80 7.78 -16.73 -6.37
CA ASP A 80 7.39 -17.72 -7.37
C ASP A 80 6.72 -17.06 -8.57
N SER A 81 7.40 -16.13 -9.25
CA SER A 81 6.82 -15.42 -10.39
C SER A 81 7.06 -16.20 -11.70
N VAL A 82 5.98 -16.61 -12.35
CA VAL A 82 5.99 -17.13 -13.73
C VAL A 82 6.33 -16.01 -14.74
N SER A 83 6.02 -14.77 -14.41
CA SER A 83 6.25 -13.58 -15.25
C SER A 83 7.72 -13.18 -15.33
N ASP A 84 8.51 -13.31 -14.26
CA ASP A 84 9.92 -12.89 -14.26
C ASP A 84 10.83 -13.87 -15.03
N GLU A 85 10.41 -15.12 -15.25
CA GLU A 85 11.20 -16.13 -15.99
C GLU A 85 11.57 -15.65 -17.41
N ARG A 86 10.80 -14.73 -18.00
CA ARG A 86 11.09 -14.18 -19.34
C ARG A 86 12.24 -13.19 -19.36
N THR A 87 12.54 -12.51 -18.25
CA THR A 87 13.56 -11.45 -18.19
C THR A 87 14.94 -11.98 -17.84
N MET A 88 15.02 -13.06 -17.06
CA MET A 88 16.28 -13.72 -16.76
C MET A 88 16.39 -15.00 -17.60
N ARG A 89 17.02 -14.91 -18.77
CA ARG A 89 17.70 -16.07 -19.34
C ARG A 89 19.05 -16.19 -18.62
N PRO A 90 19.18 -16.98 -17.53
CA PRO A 90 20.48 -17.19 -16.93
C PRO A 90 21.39 -17.76 -18.02
N ASP A 91 22.55 -17.14 -18.20
CA ASP A 91 23.63 -17.75 -18.96
C ASP A 91 24.17 -18.90 -18.12
N THR A 92 23.40 -19.99 -18.10
CA THR A 92 23.56 -21.17 -17.25
C THR A 92 24.97 -21.72 -17.36
N LYS A 93 25.64 -21.57 -18.52
CA LYS A 93 27.02 -21.99 -18.71
C LYS A 93 28.02 -21.14 -17.92
N LEU A 94 27.83 -19.81 -17.88
CA LEU A 94 28.68 -18.88 -17.15
C LEU A 94 28.49 -19.04 -15.64
N ASP A 95 27.24 -19.18 -15.20
CA ASP A 95 26.89 -19.41 -13.79
C ASP A 95 27.45 -20.73 -13.24
N LEU A 96 27.37 -21.80 -14.03
CA LEU A 96 27.99 -23.09 -13.68
C LEU A 96 29.51 -23.02 -13.60
N ARG A 97 30.14 -22.31 -14.54
CA ARG A 97 31.59 -22.08 -14.50
C ARG A 97 31.98 -21.32 -13.25
N ALA A 98 31.25 -20.26 -12.91
CA ALA A 98 31.47 -19.52 -11.67
C ALA A 98 31.31 -20.45 -10.46
N TYR A 99 30.17 -21.13 -10.32
CA TYR A 99 29.90 -22.05 -9.21
C TYR A 99 30.99 -23.12 -9.04
N SER A 100 31.37 -23.77 -10.15
CA SER A 100 32.39 -24.83 -10.15
C SER A 100 33.79 -24.36 -9.75
N ARG A 101 34.16 -23.09 -10.03
CA ARG A 101 35.45 -22.51 -9.62
C ARG A 101 35.54 -22.36 -8.10
N PHE A 102 34.42 -22.10 -7.44
CA PHE A 102 34.39 -21.87 -6.00
C PHE A 102 34.16 -23.15 -5.19
N THR A 103 33.64 -24.23 -5.78
CA THR A 103 33.58 -25.54 -5.12
C THR A 103 34.95 -26.18 -5.14
N GLN A 104 35.72 -26.05 -4.05
CA GLN A 104 37.12 -26.54 -3.93
C GLN A 104 37.28 -28.08 -3.94
N GLY A 105 36.30 -28.85 -4.43
CA GLY A 105 36.33 -30.31 -4.35
C GLY A 105 35.74 -31.03 -5.56
N ARG A 106 36.60 -31.84 -6.22
CA ARG A 106 36.28 -33.15 -6.83
C ARG A 106 35.60 -33.26 -8.20
N ILE A 107 35.40 -32.19 -8.97
CA ILE A 107 35.03 -32.36 -10.38
C ILE A 107 36.05 -31.67 -11.28
N PRO A 108 36.96 -32.43 -11.91
CA PRO A 108 37.85 -31.87 -12.92
C PRO A 108 36.98 -31.33 -14.07
N HIS A 109 36.84 -30.01 -14.14
CA HIS A 109 36.08 -29.30 -15.16
C HIS A 109 36.58 -29.69 -16.58
N VAL A 110 37.83 -30.12 -16.67
CA VAL A 110 38.49 -30.71 -17.85
C VAL A 110 37.77 -31.97 -18.34
N LEU A 111 37.33 -32.87 -17.44
CA LEU A 111 36.67 -34.13 -17.81
C LEU A 111 35.25 -33.92 -18.33
N LEU A 112 34.51 -32.95 -17.76
CA LEU A 112 33.18 -32.58 -18.26
C LEU A 112 33.25 -31.95 -19.66
N TRP A 113 34.27 -31.12 -19.89
CA TRP A 113 34.50 -30.49 -21.19
C TRP A 113 34.99 -31.50 -22.24
N GLN A 114 35.90 -32.41 -21.88
CA GLN A 114 36.38 -33.48 -22.77
C GLN A 114 35.27 -34.48 -23.12
N ALA A 115 34.45 -34.89 -22.14
CA ALA A 115 33.30 -35.76 -22.39
C ALA A 115 32.31 -35.09 -23.37
N SER A 116 32.05 -33.79 -23.22
CA SER A 116 31.22 -32.99 -24.15
C SER A 116 31.75 -33.00 -25.58
N LYS A 117 33.07 -33.02 -25.77
CA LYS A 117 33.70 -33.07 -27.10
C LYS A 117 33.60 -34.45 -27.75
N LEU A 118 33.49 -35.52 -26.96
CA LEU A 118 33.53 -36.90 -27.43
C LEU A 118 32.16 -37.50 -27.81
N GLY A 119 31.06 -36.73 -27.77
CA GLY A 119 29.72 -37.21 -28.17
C GLY A 119 29.09 -38.27 -27.25
N LEU A 120 29.87 -38.93 -26.38
CA LEU A 120 29.44 -39.83 -25.29
C LEU A 120 28.63 -39.10 -24.18
N ALA A 121 28.44 -37.80 -24.34
CA ALA A 121 28.23 -36.88 -23.24
C ALA A 121 26.78 -36.63 -22.89
N LYS A 122 25.79 -36.78 -23.78
CA LYS A 122 24.47 -36.17 -23.49
C LYS A 122 23.87 -36.73 -22.18
N ASN A 123 23.78 -38.05 -22.06
CA ASN A 123 23.24 -38.69 -20.86
C ASN A 123 24.17 -38.56 -19.63
N TYR A 124 25.49 -38.65 -19.81
CA TYR A 124 26.46 -38.50 -18.70
C TYR A 124 26.53 -37.06 -18.18
N ARG A 125 26.52 -36.09 -19.10
CA ARG A 125 26.42 -34.65 -18.84
C ARG A 125 25.12 -34.37 -18.14
N ASP A 126 23.98 -34.83 -18.64
CA ASP A 126 22.69 -34.55 -18.03
C ASP A 126 22.60 -35.11 -16.60
N ARG A 127 23.07 -36.35 -16.36
CA ARG A 127 23.13 -36.93 -15.01
C ARG A 127 24.07 -36.18 -14.06
N LYS A 128 25.30 -35.87 -14.51
CA LYS A 128 26.29 -35.18 -13.68
C LYS A 128 25.94 -33.71 -13.45
N MET A 129 25.31 -33.07 -14.44
CA MET A 129 24.74 -31.74 -14.34
C MET A 129 23.58 -31.72 -13.35
N ALA A 130 22.67 -32.69 -13.41
CA ALA A 130 21.59 -32.82 -12.43
C ALA A 130 22.13 -32.99 -11.00
N ALA A 131 23.17 -33.82 -10.81
CA ALA A 131 23.83 -33.95 -9.51
C ALA A 131 24.46 -32.65 -9.01
N LEU A 132 25.14 -31.90 -9.89
CA LEU A 132 25.69 -30.58 -9.57
C LEU A 132 24.62 -29.56 -9.20
N TYR A 133 23.52 -29.52 -9.95
CA TYR A 133 22.39 -28.64 -9.66
C TYR A 133 21.69 -29.02 -8.35
N HIS A 134 21.54 -30.32 -8.06
CA HIS A 134 21.01 -30.79 -6.80
C HIS A 134 21.91 -30.38 -5.62
N GLN A 135 23.22 -30.57 -5.74
CA GLN A 135 24.17 -30.14 -4.73
C GLN A 135 24.11 -28.62 -4.53
N ALA A 136 24.08 -27.85 -5.61
CA ALA A 136 23.96 -26.40 -5.54
C ALA A 136 22.64 -25.97 -4.89
N ALA A 137 21.51 -26.57 -5.26
CA ALA A 137 20.22 -26.28 -4.66
C ALA A 137 20.21 -26.59 -3.16
N GLN A 138 20.82 -27.70 -2.74
CA GLN A 138 20.96 -28.06 -1.33
C GLN A 138 21.82 -27.03 -0.59
N GLU A 139 23.00 -26.72 -1.10
CA GLU A 139 23.91 -25.74 -0.50
C GLU A 139 23.26 -24.35 -0.41
N ALA A 140 22.54 -23.94 -1.45
CA ALA A 140 21.81 -22.68 -1.45
C ALA A 140 20.75 -22.64 -0.35
N THR A 141 20.01 -23.74 -0.21
CA THR A 141 18.96 -23.86 0.80
C THR A 141 19.56 -23.81 2.20
N GLU A 142 20.69 -24.49 2.42
CA GLU A 142 21.44 -24.44 3.69
C GLU A 142 22.02 -23.05 3.98
N ALA A 143 22.56 -22.37 2.97
CA ALA A 143 23.08 -21.01 3.09
C ALA A 143 21.98 -19.98 3.41
N LEU A 144 20.81 -20.10 2.77
CA LEU A 144 19.65 -19.26 3.06
C LEU A 144 19.06 -19.56 4.45
N ALA A 145 19.01 -20.83 4.84
CA ALA A 145 18.54 -21.26 6.15
C ALA A 145 19.47 -20.84 7.29
N SER A 146 20.72 -20.49 7.01
CA SER A 146 21.75 -20.10 7.99
C SER A 146 22.11 -18.61 7.94
N LEU A 147 21.26 -17.77 7.34
CA LEU A 147 21.45 -16.31 7.32
C LEU A 147 21.37 -15.76 8.76
N PRO A 148 22.47 -15.26 9.34
CA PRO A 148 22.53 -14.96 10.76
C PRO A 148 21.85 -13.65 11.16
N ALA A 149 21.68 -12.73 10.20
CA ALA A 149 21.16 -11.38 10.43
C ALA A 149 19.77 -11.17 9.82
N LEU A 150 19.05 -12.26 9.48
CA LEU A 150 17.76 -12.17 8.81
C LEU A 150 16.69 -11.63 9.77
N VAL A 151 16.16 -10.44 9.45
CA VAL A 151 15.12 -9.75 10.23
C VAL A 151 13.74 -9.89 9.58
N SER A 152 13.68 -9.98 8.25
CA SER A 152 12.42 -10.07 7.52
C SER A 152 12.43 -11.18 6.47
N LEU A 153 11.33 -11.93 6.42
CA LEU A 153 11.09 -12.95 5.41
C LEU A 153 9.80 -12.60 4.65
N ASP A 154 9.89 -12.38 3.34
CA ASP A 154 8.75 -12.16 2.43
C ASP A 154 8.65 -13.36 1.48
N VAL A 155 7.56 -14.12 1.58
CA VAL A 155 7.31 -15.30 0.75
C VAL A 155 6.13 -14.98 -0.15
N ASP A 156 6.38 -14.87 -1.45
CA ASP A 156 5.39 -14.59 -2.48
C ASP A 156 5.25 -15.81 -3.39
N VAL A 157 4.19 -16.59 -3.14
CA VAL A 157 3.93 -17.87 -3.81
C VAL A 157 2.74 -17.76 -4.72
N SER A 158 2.96 -18.13 -5.99
CA SER A 158 1.87 -18.20 -6.97
C SER A 158 0.88 -19.32 -6.62
N PRO A 159 -0.39 -19.22 -7.07
CA PRO A 159 -1.33 -20.34 -6.95
C PRO A 159 -0.81 -21.63 -7.61
N SER A 160 0.01 -21.52 -8.65
CA SER A 160 0.68 -22.63 -9.32
C SER A 160 1.98 -23.05 -8.61
N LEU A 161 1.90 -23.26 -7.30
CA LEU A 161 3.04 -23.55 -6.44
C LEU A 161 3.96 -24.62 -7.03
N LYS A 162 5.20 -24.23 -7.33
CA LYS A 162 6.21 -25.19 -7.76
C LYS A 162 6.66 -26.04 -6.56
N PRO A 163 6.81 -27.36 -6.71
CA PRO A 163 7.32 -28.22 -5.63
C PRO A 163 8.70 -27.80 -5.10
N SER A 164 9.53 -27.19 -5.94
CA SER A 164 10.84 -26.65 -5.53
C SER A 164 10.71 -25.45 -4.60
N THR A 165 9.74 -24.55 -4.87
CA THR A 165 9.42 -23.40 -4.02
C THR A 165 8.89 -23.89 -2.67
N LEU A 166 7.94 -24.84 -2.66
CA LEU A 166 7.40 -25.40 -1.42
C LEU A 166 8.51 -25.99 -0.56
N ARG A 167 9.36 -26.85 -1.14
CA ARG A 167 10.50 -27.44 -0.42
C ARG A 167 11.46 -26.40 0.14
N LEU A 168 11.75 -25.33 -0.61
CA LEU A 168 12.59 -24.24 -0.13
C LEU A 168 11.93 -23.53 1.06
N VAL A 169 10.65 -23.16 0.94
CA VAL A 169 9.90 -22.49 2.01
C VAL A 169 9.81 -23.38 3.24
N THR A 170 9.42 -24.64 3.11
CA THR A 170 9.38 -25.63 4.21
C THR A 170 10.74 -25.74 4.90
N ARG A 171 11.85 -25.79 4.14
CA ARG A 171 13.21 -25.82 4.71
C ARG A 171 13.56 -24.54 5.46
N LEU A 172 13.19 -23.37 4.94
CA LEU A 172 13.43 -22.08 5.60
C LEU A 172 12.64 -21.99 6.91
N LEU A 173 11.37 -22.37 6.89
CA LEU A 173 10.49 -22.36 8.07
C LEU A 173 10.88 -23.44 9.09
N SER A 174 11.55 -24.52 8.66
CA SER A 174 12.10 -25.53 9.58
C SER A 174 13.46 -25.12 10.18
N SER A 175 14.08 -24.05 9.69
CA SER A 175 15.39 -23.63 10.18
C SER A 175 15.26 -22.82 11.47
N GLY A 176 15.81 -23.36 12.56
CA GLY A 176 15.82 -22.65 13.85
C GLY A 176 16.49 -21.27 13.78
N SER A 177 17.49 -21.07 12.91
CA SER A 177 18.14 -19.75 12.74
C SER A 177 17.21 -18.72 12.12
N VAL A 178 16.42 -19.11 11.11
CA VAL A 178 15.46 -18.21 10.45
C VAL A 178 14.31 -17.91 11.41
N VAL A 179 13.72 -18.97 11.97
CA VAL A 179 12.54 -18.89 12.83
C VAL A 179 12.79 -18.03 14.08
N SER A 180 13.97 -18.14 14.68
CA SER A 180 14.33 -17.34 15.86
C SER A 180 14.81 -15.91 15.52
N GLY A 181 15.29 -15.67 14.31
CA GLY A 181 15.87 -14.37 13.92
C GLY A 181 14.85 -13.35 13.39
N ILE A 182 13.79 -13.81 12.72
CA ILE A 182 12.88 -12.91 12.00
C ILE A 182 11.90 -12.19 12.92
N GLN A 183 11.73 -10.89 12.68
CA GLN A 183 10.76 -10.03 13.37
C GLN A 183 9.52 -9.79 12.51
N THR A 184 9.71 -9.74 11.20
CA THR A 184 8.63 -9.49 10.24
C THR A 184 8.50 -10.67 9.30
N PHE A 185 7.34 -11.33 9.33
CA PHE A 185 7.01 -12.38 8.39
C PHE A 185 5.88 -11.91 7.47
N ARG A 186 6.18 -11.85 6.17
CA ARG A 186 5.20 -11.56 5.13
C ARG A 186 5.01 -12.79 4.27
N ILE A 187 3.76 -13.18 4.05
CA ILE A 187 3.42 -14.29 3.18
C ILE A 187 2.29 -13.85 2.27
N ARG A 188 2.56 -13.83 0.97
CA ARG A 188 1.60 -13.62 -0.11
C ARG A 188 1.41 -14.94 -0.81
N THR A 189 0.22 -15.51 -0.78
CA THR A 189 0.05 -16.90 -1.16
C THR A 189 -1.39 -17.23 -1.53
N SER A 190 -1.64 -18.33 -2.23
CA SER A 190 -3.00 -18.88 -2.30
C SER A 190 -3.30 -19.77 -1.10
N TYR A 191 -4.57 -20.03 -0.86
CA TYR A 191 -4.98 -20.95 0.21
C TYR A 191 -4.44 -22.38 0.00
N GLN A 192 -4.40 -22.85 -1.24
CA GLN A 192 -3.85 -24.18 -1.59
C GLN A 192 -2.39 -24.34 -1.16
N VAL A 193 -1.61 -23.26 -1.15
CA VAL A 193 -0.23 -23.28 -0.65
C VAL A 193 -0.19 -23.36 0.87
N LEU A 194 -1.09 -22.64 1.58
CA LEU A 194 -1.19 -22.75 3.03
C LEU A 194 -1.57 -24.17 3.44
N GLU A 195 -2.50 -24.78 2.70
CA GLU A 195 -2.83 -26.19 2.84
C GLU A 195 -1.60 -27.08 2.57
N ALA A 196 -0.89 -26.88 1.47
CA ALA A 196 0.32 -27.66 1.18
C ALA A 196 1.38 -27.51 2.29
N LEU A 197 1.55 -26.31 2.85
CA LEU A 197 2.43 -26.08 4.00
C LEU A 197 1.94 -26.81 5.24
N SER A 198 0.64 -26.82 5.51
CA SER A 198 0.08 -27.56 6.65
C SER A 198 0.27 -29.08 6.54
N ILE A 199 0.27 -29.62 5.32
CA ILE A 199 0.58 -31.03 5.06
C ILE A 199 2.05 -31.33 5.35
N GLU A 200 2.95 -30.40 5.01
CA GLU A 200 4.39 -30.52 5.32
C GLU A 200 4.67 -30.39 6.83
N PHE A 201 3.76 -29.79 7.60
CA PHE A 201 3.85 -29.62 9.06
C PHE A 201 2.65 -30.25 9.80
N PRO A 202 2.49 -31.59 9.76
CA PRO A 202 1.25 -32.25 10.17
C PRO A 202 1.00 -32.20 11.69
N THR A 203 2.04 -32.05 12.51
CA THR A 203 1.92 -32.01 13.97
C THR A 203 1.75 -30.60 14.50
N SER A 204 2.56 -29.66 14.01
CA SER A 204 2.55 -28.25 14.43
C SER A 204 3.36 -27.41 13.45
N PHE A 205 2.85 -26.23 13.11
CA PHE A 205 3.63 -25.23 12.40
C PHE A 205 4.81 -24.75 13.28
N PRO A 206 5.99 -24.42 12.72
CA PRO A 206 7.12 -23.94 13.50
C PRO A 206 6.75 -22.71 14.34
N SER A 207 7.17 -22.65 15.62
CA SER A 207 6.89 -21.49 16.50
C SER A 207 7.86 -20.34 16.21
N PHE A 208 7.34 -19.19 15.84
CA PHE A 208 8.07 -17.95 15.54
C PHE A 208 8.06 -17.01 16.74
N ASP A 209 8.86 -17.32 17.75
CA ASP A 209 8.88 -16.60 19.04
C ASP A 209 9.40 -15.16 18.96
N SER A 210 9.96 -14.74 17.83
CA SER A 210 10.49 -13.40 17.59
C SER A 210 9.66 -12.56 16.62
N VAL A 211 8.70 -13.17 15.93
CA VAL A 211 7.84 -12.45 14.97
C VAL A 211 6.86 -11.57 15.74
N THR A 212 6.97 -10.27 15.50
CA THR A 212 6.09 -9.23 16.04
C THR A 212 5.15 -8.68 14.99
N THR A 213 5.53 -8.75 13.70
CA THR A 213 4.70 -8.32 12.58
C THR A 213 4.43 -9.46 11.62
N LEU A 214 3.16 -9.81 11.43
CA LEU A 214 2.70 -10.78 10.44
C LEU A 214 1.85 -10.08 9.39
N HIS A 215 2.24 -10.24 8.12
CA HIS A 215 1.45 -9.76 7.00
C HIS A 215 1.10 -10.93 6.09
N LEU A 216 -0.16 -11.35 6.15
CA LEU A 216 -0.68 -12.42 5.33
C LEU A 216 -1.59 -11.84 4.24
N VAL A 217 -1.22 -12.11 2.99
CA VAL A 217 -2.00 -11.79 1.80
C VAL A 217 -2.45 -13.08 1.14
N ILE A 218 -3.75 -13.32 1.04
CA ILE A 218 -4.32 -14.51 0.41
C ILE A 218 -4.83 -14.14 -0.98
N HIS A 219 -4.22 -14.71 -2.03
CA HIS A 219 -4.64 -14.58 -3.42
C HIS A 219 -5.52 -15.78 -3.80
N HIS A 220 -6.78 -15.54 -4.14
CA HIS A 220 -7.76 -16.56 -4.49
C HIS A 220 -8.04 -17.62 -3.41
N VAL A 221 -9.31 -17.93 -3.23
CA VAL A 221 -9.76 -18.98 -2.34
C VAL A 221 -10.65 -19.95 -3.13
N ASN A 222 -10.07 -20.54 -4.18
CA ASN A 222 -10.76 -21.59 -4.93
C ASN A 222 -10.59 -22.92 -4.18
N LEU A 223 -11.48 -23.18 -3.22
CA LEU A 223 -11.49 -24.39 -2.41
C LEU A 223 -12.74 -25.21 -2.71
N ASP A 224 -12.58 -26.37 -3.33
CA ASP A 224 -13.65 -27.36 -3.29
C ASP A 224 -13.83 -27.80 -1.82
N GLN A 225 -15.00 -27.50 -1.28
CA GLN A 225 -15.39 -27.70 0.12
C GLN A 225 -15.15 -29.16 0.55
N ALA A 226 -14.25 -29.44 1.51
CA ALA A 226 -14.49 -30.50 2.52
C ALA A 226 -13.41 -30.73 3.61
N SER A 227 -12.13 -30.39 3.46
CA SER A 227 -11.14 -30.96 4.40
C SER A 227 -9.88 -30.14 4.61
N TYR A 228 -10.02 -28.89 5.06
CA TYR A 228 -8.85 -28.07 5.36
C TYR A 228 -8.50 -28.16 6.84
N PRO A 229 -7.21 -28.31 7.17
CA PRO A 229 -6.78 -28.20 8.55
C PRO A 229 -7.17 -26.82 9.07
N PRO A 230 -7.69 -26.74 10.31
CA PRO A 230 -8.16 -25.50 10.87
C PRO A 230 -7.01 -24.47 10.89
N PRO A 231 -7.26 -23.20 10.53
CA PRO A 231 -6.19 -22.18 10.54
C PRO A 231 -5.62 -21.91 11.93
N THR A 232 -6.19 -22.51 12.99
CA THR A 232 -5.69 -22.51 14.36
C THR A 232 -4.25 -23.05 14.48
N TYR A 233 -3.83 -23.95 13.59
CA TYR A 233 -2.44 -24.44 13.55
C TYR A 233 -1.44 -23.34 13.21
N PHE A 234 -1.82 -22.43 12.32
CA PHE A 234 -0.95 -21.37 11.85
C PHE A 234 -0.87 -20.23 12.86
N SER A 235 -1.97 -19.93 13.53
CA SER A 235 -2.07 -18.79 14.42
C SER A 235 -1.35 -19.00 15.76
N ASN A 236 -1.33 -20.23 16.30
CA ASN A 236 -0.52 -20.59 17.47
C ASN A 236 1.00 -20.47 17.26
N ALA A 237 1.45 -20.30 16.01
CA ALA A 237 2.86 -20.18 15.69
C ALA A 237 3.46 -18.80 16.05
N PHE A 238 2.66 -17.80 16.43
CA PHE A 238 3.13 -16.42 16.61
C PHE A 238 2.81 -15.88 18.01
N PRO A 239 3.43 -16.41 19.07
CA PRO A 239 3.08 -16.06 20.45
C PRO A 239 3.37 -14.60 20.85
N LYS A 240 4.26 -13.91 20.13
CA LYS A 240 4.60 -12.49 20.36
C LYS A 240 4.07 -11.54 19.30
N LEU A 241 3.05 -11.96 18.57
CA LEU A 241 2.47 -11.14 17.52
C LEU A 241 1.87 -9.85 18.09
N GLN A 242 2.27 -8.71 17.52
CA GLN A 242 1.80 -7.38 17.90
C GLN A 242 1.07 -6.70 16.74
N ASP A 243 1.60 -6.80 15.53
CA ASP A 243 1.03 -6.22 14.33
C ASP A 243 0.54 -7.34 13.39
N LEU A 244 -0.77 -7.44 13.18
CA LEU A 244 -1.37 -8.41 12.26
C LEU A 244 -2.01 -7.68 11.07
N THR A 245 -1.55 -7.99 9.86
CA THR A 245 -2.21 -7.60 8.62
C THR A 245 -2.78 -8.82 7.91
N LEU A 246 -4.10 -8.83 7.70
CA LEU A 246 -4.82 -9.82 6.91
C LEU A 246 -5.37 -9.13 5.66
N GLU A 247 -4.89 -9.54 4.49
CA GLU A 247 -5.36 -9.02 3.21
C GLU A 247 -5.86 -10.18 2.33
N CYS A 248 -7.09 -10.08 1.84
CA CYS A 248 -7.59 -10.94 0.79
C CYS A 248 -7.55 -10.18 -0.53
N GLN A 249 -6.88 -10.75 -1.53
CA GLN A 249 -6.83 -10.20 -2.87
C GLN A 249 -7.64 -11.09 -3.80
N SER A 250 -8.79 -10.58 -4.22
CA SER A 250 -9.58 -11.19 -5.28
C SER A 250 -8.89 -10.96 -6.64
N SER A 251 -8.85 -12.00 -7.47
CA SER A 251 -8.43 -11.81 -8.85
C SER A 251 -9.50 -11.10 -9.65
N LYS A 252 -9.07 -10.20 -10.54
CA LYS A 252 -9.95 -9.57 -11.51
C LYS A 252 -10.70 -10.64 -12.33
N GLY A 253 -12.02 -10.51 -12.42
CA GLY A 253 -12.86 -11.34 -13.30
C GLY A 253 -13.45 -12.60 -12.66
N LEU A 254 -13.47 -12.74 -11.33
CA LEU A 254 -14.23 -13.81 -10.67
C LEU A 254 -15.73 -13.60 -10.84
N SER A 255 -16.46 -14.71 -10.94
CA SER A 255 -17.93 -14.69 -10.87
C SER A 255 -18.39 -14.26 -9.48
N SER A 256 -19.63 -13.76 -9.38
CA SER A 256 -20.21 -13.37 -8.09
C SER A 256 -20.22 -14.51 -7.07
N MET A 257 -20.44 -15.75 -7.52
CA MET A 257 -20.41 -16.95 -6.69
C MET A 257 -19.00 -17.25 -6.15
N ALA A 258 -17.97 -17.12 -6.99
CA ALA A 258 -16.58 -17.32 -6.57
C ALA A 258 -16.13 -16.24 -5.58
N LEU A 259 -16.60 -15.00 -5.73
CA LEU A 259 -16.37 -13.94 -4.75
C LEU A 259 -17.02 -14.23 -3.39
N ALA A 260 -18.28 -14.67 -3.37
CA ALA A 260 -18.96 -15.03 -2.13
C ALA A 260 -18.25 -16.19 -1.40
N GLN A 261 -17.73 -17.15 -2.16
CA GLN A 261 -16.94 -18.25 -1.63
C GLN A 261 -15.58 -17.80 -1.07
N ASP A 262 -14.86 -16.94 -1.80
CA ASP A 262 -13.61 -16.33 -1.33
C ASP A 262 -13.83 -15.60 0.01
N HIS A 263 -14.96 -14.90 0.13
CA HIS A 263 -15.36 -14.20 1.34
C HIS A 263 -15.62 -15.13 2.51
N ALA A 264 -16.49 -16.14 2.34
CA ALA A 264 -16.82 -17.09 3.40
C ALA A 264 -15.55 -17.77 3.96
N GLN A 265 -14.60 -18.09 3.09
CA GLN A 265 -13.34 -18.70 3.49
C GLN A 265 -12.39 -17.72 4.16
N PHE A 266 -12.35 -16.47 3.72
CA PHE A 266 -11.63 -15.41 4.44
C PHE A 266 -12.23 -15.16 5.83
N THR A 267 -13.56 -15.21 5.97
CA THR A 267 -14.25 -15.15 7.28
C THR A 267 -13.83 -16.29 8.20
N ALA A 268 -13.87 -17.53 7.71
CA ALA A 268 -13.43 -18.70 8.46
C ALA A 268 -11.95 -18.60 8.87
N PHE A 269 -11.13 -17.98 8.02
CA PHE A 269 -9.74 -17.71 8.31
C PHE A 269 -9.56 -16.67 9.42
N ILE A 270 -10.34 -15.57 9.41
CA ILE A 270 -10.37 -14.59 10.51
C ILE A 270 -10.84 -15.25 11.80
N GLU A 271 -11.88 -16.10 11.75
CA GLU A 271 -12.40 -16.82 12.91
C GLU A 271 -11.34 -17.68 13.59
N ALA A 272 -10.46 -18.33 12.83
CA ALA A 272 -9.37 -19.08 13.43
C ALA A 272 -8.31 -18.22 14.14
N PHE A 273 -8.23 -16.92 13.83
CA PHE A 273 -7.46 -15.96 14.64
C PHE A 273 -8.25 -15.49 15.88
N VAL A 274 -9.59 -15.47 15.81
CA VAL A 274 -10.45 -15.22 16.99
C VAL A 274 -10.30 -16.34 18.01
N ASP A 275 -10.17 -17.59 17.56
CA ASP A 275 -10.18 -18.76 18.44
C ASP A 275 -8.81 -19.11 19.06
N ILE A 276 -7.74 -18.32 18.82
CA ILE A 276 -6.40 -18.57 19.38
C ILE A 276 -6.42 -18.46 20.91
N ASP A 277 -5.90 -19.46 21.62
CA ASP A 277 -5.68 -19.41 23.06
C ASP A 277 -4.30 -20.02 23.40
N PRO A 278 -3.37 -19.27 24.04
CA PRO A 278 -3.49 -17.90 24.50
C PRO A 278 -3.46 -16.87 23.37
N VAL A 279 -4.25 -15.82 23.56
CA VAL A 279 -4.39 -14.70 22.64
C VAL A 279 -3.10 -13.86 22.66
N PRO A 280 -2.40 -13.68 21.52
CA PRO A 280 -1.26 -12.78 21.48
C PRO A 280 -1.71 -11.32 21.73
N PRO A 281 -0.90 -10.48 22.38
CA PRO A 281 -1.26 -9.10 22.67
C PRO A 281 -1.16 -8.22 21.42
N LEU A 282 -2.13 -8.34 20.50
CA LEU A 282 -2.19 -7.56 19.27
C LEU A 282 -2.34 -6.06 19.60
N GLU A 283 -1.34 -5.27 19.22
CA GLU A 283 -1.37 -3.81 19.29
C GLU A 283 -1.98 -3.19 18.03
N ARG A 284 -1.83 -3.83 16.86
CA ARG A 284 -2.40 -3.35 15.61
C ARG A 284 -3.03 -4.47 14.81
N LEU A 285 -4.23 -4.20 14.30
CA LEU A 285 -4.95 -5.09 13.41
C LEU A 285 -5.30 -4.33 12.14
N HIS A 286 -4.83 -4.84 11.01
CA HIS A 286 -5.15 -4.32 9.69
C HIS A 286 -5.87 -5.40 8.90
N VAL A 287 -7.11 -5.15 8.50
CA VAL A 287 -7.90 -6.13 7.73
C VAL A 287 -8.37 -5.48 6.44
N ARG A 288 -8.01 -6.13 5.33
CA ARG A 288 -8.43 -5.77 3.97
C ARG A 288 -9.11 -6.96 3.34
N ALA A 289 -10.42 -6.86 3.14
CA ALA A 289 -11.17 -7.80 2.33
C ALA A 289 -11.53 -7.14 0.99
N PRO A 290 -11.64 -7.90 -0.12
CA PRO A 290 -12.40 -7.43 -1.26
C PRO A 290 -13.85 -7.19 -0.79
N LEU A 291 -14.62 -6.34 -1.47
CA LEU A 291 -16.06 -6.30 -1.22
C LEU A 291 -16.72 -7.46 -1.96
N PRO A 292 -17.72 -8.13 -1.37
CA PRO A 292 -18.50 -9.06 -2.12
C PRO A 292 -19.34 -8.24 -3.11
N PRO A 293 -19.79 -8.86 -4.21
CA PRO A 293 -20.80 -8.24 -5.05
C PRO A 293 -22.03 -7.87 -4.18
N PRO A 294 -22.81 -6.84 -4.55
CA PRO A 294 -23.90 -6.25 -3.74
C PRO A 294 -25.05 -7.20 -3.34
N VAL A 295 -24.94 -8.48 -3.68
CA VAL A 295 -25.99 -9.49 -3.54
C VAL A 295 -25.96 -10.20 -2.18
N ASP A 296 -24.85 -10.13 -1.42
CA ASP A 296 -24.69 -10.91 -0.18
C ASP A 296 -24.36 -10.04 1.05
N ALA A 297 -25.40 -9.47 1.67
CA ALA A 297 -25.30 -8.77 2.95
C ALA A 297 -24.92 -9.68 4.12
N ALA A 298 -25.38 -10.93 4.07
CA ALA A 298 -25.13 -11.89 5.14
C ALA A 298 -23.62 -12.18 5.28
N GLY A 299 -22.92 -12.33 4.15
CA GLY A 299 -21.47 -12.53 4.15
C GLY A 299 -20.67 -11.38 4.79
N ILE A 300 -21.03 -10.12 4.49
CA ILE A 300 -20.38 -8.95 5.10
C ILE A 300 -20.69 -8.87 6.59
N SER A 301 -21.95 -9.04 6.96
CA SER A 301 -22.36 -9.03 8.37
C SER A 301 -21.59 -10.09 9.16
N ASP A 302 -21.28 -11.24 8.57
CA ASP A 302 -20.54 -12.29 9.24
C ASP A 302 -19.06 -11.94 9.44
N VAL A 303 -18.40 -11.38 8.41
CA VAL A 303 -17.02 -10.86 8.55
C VAL A 303 -16.95 -9.80 9.64
N LEU A 304 -17.85 -8.81 9.62
CA LEU A 304 -17.88 -7.74 10.61
C LEU A 304 -18.13 -8.27 12.02
N ARG A 305 -19.05 -9.24 12.16
CA ARG A 305 -19.32 -9.91 13.43
C ARG A 305 -18.06 -10.62 13.96
N LYS A 306 -17.33 -11.35 13.10
CA LYS A 306 -16.07 -12.02 13.49
C LYS A 306 -14.96 -11.03 13.82
N LEU A 307 -14.85 -9.94 13.08
CA LEU A 307 -13.90 -8.86 13.39
C LEU A 307 -14.21 -8.23 14.75
N ASN A 308 -15.48 -7.98 15.06
CA ASN A 308 -15.87 -7.49 16.39
C ASN A 308 -15.49 -8.48 17.50
N GLN A 309 -15.65 -9.79 17.26
CA GLN A 309 -15.22 -10.81 18.22
C GLN A 309 -13.71 -10.78 18.43
N LEU A 310 -12.92 -10.63 17.35
CA LEU A 310 -11.46 -10.49 17.43
C LEU A 310 -11.08 -9.24 18.23
N VAL A 311 -11.63 -8.09 17.85
CA VAL A 311 -11.39 -6.81 18.51
C VAL A 311 -11.76 -6.85 19.98
N ALA A 312 -12.93 -7.40 20.33
CA ALA A 312 -13.35 -7.56 21.72
C ALA A 312 -12.37 -8.43 22.52
N LYS A 313 -11.82 -9.48 21.89
CA LYS A 313 -10.81 -10.34 22.52
C LYS A 313 -9.50 -9.59 22.80
N HIS A 314 -9.15 -8.61 21.97
CA HIS A 314 -7.91 -7.84 22.06
C HIS A 314 -8.10 -6.42 22.62
N HIS A 315 -9.28 -6.08 23.15
CA HIS A 315 -9.65 -4.70 23.50
C HIS A 315 -8.67 -4.01 24.45
N ASP A 316 -8.06 -4.75 25.39
CA ASP A 316 -7.06 -4.22 26.34
C ASP A 316 -5.71 -3.85 25.69
N THR A 317 -5.42 -4.39 24.51
CA THR A 317 -4.10 -4.31 23.86
C THR A 317 -4.12 -3.58 22.52
N LEU A 318 -5.25 -3.62 21.81
CA LEU A 318 -5.38 -3.06 20.47
C LEU A 318 -5.35 -1.52 20.52
N ARG A 319 -4.46 -0.90 19.74
CA ARG A 319 -4.27 0.56 19.66
C ARG A 319 -4.67 1.14 18.32
N ASP A 320 -4.57 0.33 17.26
CA ASP A 320 -4.84 0.73 15.88
C ASP A 320 -5.69 -0.35 15.19
N LEU A 321 -6.83 0.07 14.63
CA LEU A 321 -7.63 -0.75 13.73
C LEU A 321 -7.77 -0.01 12.40
N ASP A 322 -7.20 -0.60 11.35
CA ASP A 322 -7.39 -0.16 9.97
C ASP A 322 -8.24 -1.21 9.25
N LEU A 323 -9.48 -0.83 8.95
CA LEU A 323 -10.37 -1.56 8.06
C LEU A 323 -10.16 -0.93 6.69
N GLY A 324 -9.12 -1.41 5.99
CA GLY A 324 -8.70 -0.82 4.72
C GLY A 324 -9.81 -0.86 3.65
N SER A 325 -9.66 -0.16 2.52
CA SER A 325 -10.78 0.10 1.61
C SER A 325 -11.51 -1.15 1.09
N TRP A 326 -12.77 -1.25 1.47
CA TRP A 326 -13.77 -2.16 0.92
C TRP A 326 -14.24 -1.52 -0.41
N GLY A 327 -13.81 -2.04 -1.57
CA GLY A 327 -14.07 -1.40 -2.88
C GLY A 327 -15.46 -1.71 -3.49
N GLY A 328 -16.45 -0.82 -3.41
CA GLY A 328 -17.84 -1.08 -3.87
C GLY A 328 -18.89 -0.08 -3.35
N ARG A 329 -20.13 -0.14 -3.89
CA ARG A 329 -21.23 0.80 -3.55
C ARG A 329 -21.73 0.56 -2.10
N PRO A 330 -21.65 1.54 -1.17
CA PRO A 330 -21.81 1.26 0.27
C PRO A 330 -23.25 1.17 0.81
N TYR A 331 -24.26 1.52 0.02
CA TYR A 331 -25.59 1.91 0.55
C TYR A 331 -26.35 0.83 1.35
N SER A 332 -26.06 -0.47 1.20
CA SER A 332 -26.81 -1.54 1.88
C SER A 332 -26.19 -2.06 3.18
N TYR A 333 -24.96 -1.67 3.53
CA TYR A 333 -24.20 -2.28 4.64
C TYR A 333 -23.91 -1.32 5.80
N VAL A 334 -24.43 -0.10 5.67
CA VAL A 334 -24.20 1.04 6.57
C VAL A 334 -24.72 0.76 7.98
N ASP A 335 -25.89 0.13 8.11
CA ASP A 335 -26.54 -0.10 9.40
C ASP A 335 -25.82 -1.15 10.25
N GLU A 336 -25.28 -2.20 9.64
CA GLU A 336 -24.58 -3.28 10.34
C GLU A 336 -23.19 -2.83 10.81
N ALA A 337 -22.45 -2.10 9.95
CA ALA A 337 -21.20 -1.46 10.32
C ALA A 337 -21.42 -0.41 11.43
N SER A 338 -22.49 0.39 11.34
CA SER A 338 -22.83 1.38 12.38
C SER A 338 -23.16 0.72 13.72
N LYS A 339 -23.97 -0.35 13.74
CA LYS A 339 -24.30 -1.10 14.97
C LYS A 339 -23.08 -1.76 15.60
N ALA A 340 -22.19 -2.32 14.77
CA ALA A 340 -20.90 -2.87 15.21
C ALA A 340 -20.05 -1.80 15.92
N MET A 341 -19.94 -0.61 15.31
CA MET A 341 -19.19 0.51 15.89
C MET A 341 -19.86 1.07 17.15
N GLU A 342 -21.18 1.20 17.18
CA GLU A 342 -21.92 1.66 18.37
C GLU A 342 -21.76 0.73 19.58
N GLN A 343 -21.75 -0.59 19.36
CA GLN A 343 -21.47 -1.55 20.44
C GLN A 343 -20.05 -1.41 20.97
N TRP A 344 -19.09 -1.10 20.09
CA TRP A 344 -17.69 -0.98 20.43
C TRP A 344 -17.37 0.30 21.22
N TYR A 345 -17.98 1.44 20.84
CA TYR A 345 -17.79 2.72 21.54
C TYR A 345 -18.36 2.76 22.96
N ARG A 346 -19.24 1.82 23.34
CA ARG A 346 -19.82 1.76 24.70
C ARG A 346 -18.84 1.26 25.77
N HIS A 347 -17.63 0.87 25.40
CA HIS A 347 -16.56 0.53 26.34
C HIS A 347 -15.68 1.79 26.56
N GLU A 348 -15.98 2.55 27.61
CA GLU A 348 -15.70 4.00 27.76
C GLU A 348 -14.23 4.47 27.97
N ASP A 349 -13.21 3.62 27.99
CA ASP A 349 -11.90 4.00 28.57
C ASP A 349 -10.66 3.99 27.65
N SER A 350 -10.79 3.97 26.31
CA SER A 350 -9.60 3.82 25.44
C SER A 350 -9.52 4.82 24.27
N LEU A 351 -8.35 5.47 24.16
CA LEU A 351 -7.97 6.38 23.07
C LEU A 351 -7.58 5.56 21.82
N PHE A 352 -8.49 5.42 20.87
CA PHE A 352 -8.24 4.66 19.64
C PHE A 352 -8.05 5.55 18.41
N ARG A 353 -7.25 5.06 17.46
CA ARG A 353 -7.24 5.58 16.08
C ARG A 353 -7.97 4.59 15.18
N LEU A 354 -9.13 5.00 14.68
CA LEU A 354 -9.88 4.30 13.66
C LEU A 354 -9.57 4.96 12.31
N LYS A 355 -8.98 4.19 11.40
CA LYS A 355 -8.70 4.67 10.04
C LYS A 355 -9.62 3.96 9.06
N PHE A 356 -10.41 4.74 8.34
CA PHE A 356 -11.19 4.27 7.20
C PHE A 356 -10.64 4.86 5.92
N SER A 357 -10.50 4.00 4.91
CA SER A 357 -10.26 4.41 3.53
C SER A 357 -11.52 4.07 2.71
N ASN A 358 -12.13 5.06 2.05
CA ASN A 358 -13.23 4.91 1.08
C ASN A 358 -14.62 4.49 1.61
N LEU A 359 -15.11 5.07 2.70
CA LEU A 359 -16.52 4.95 3.09
C LEU A 359 -17.38 6.03 2.40
N VAL A 360 -18.61 5.72 2.02
CA VAL A 360 -19.66 6.71 1.69
C VAL A 360 -20.73 6.63 2.77
N CYS A 361 -20.99 7.79 3.40
CA CYS A 361 -22.09 8.10 4.33
C CYS A 361 -22.49 7.00 5.33
N LEU A 362 -21.77 6.93 6.46
CA LEU A 362 -22.31 6.33 7.69
C LEU A 362 -23.14 7.37 8.45
N GLY A 363 -24.39 7.04 8.77
CA GLY A 363 -25.22 7.79 9.71
C GLY A 363 -24.97 7.31 11.13
N ILE A 364 -23.84 7.71 11.73
CA ILE A 364 -23.54 7.44 13.15
C ILE A 364 -23.73 8.72 13.95
N ASN A 365 -24.48 8.66 15.05
CA ASN A 365 -24.50 9.70 16.08
C ASN A 365 -23.40 9.41 17.09
N LEU A 366 -22.34 10.22 17.12
CA LEU A 366 -21.31 10.15 18.17
C LEU A 366 -21.71 11.02 19.38
N PRO A 367 -21.32 10.65 20.61
CA PRO A 367 -21.40 11.53 21.77
C PRO A 367 -20.56 12.81 21.57
N PRO A 368 -21.00 13.98 22.08
CA PRO A 368 -20.34 15.28 21.87
C PRO A 368 -18.92 15.40 22.48
N ASP A 369 -18.46 14.40 23.21
CA ASP A 369 -17.30 14.40 24.09
C ASP A 369 -15.98 14.02 23.37
N VAL A 370 -16.05 13.56 22.12
CA VAL A 370 -14.90 12.99 21.38
C VAL A 370 -14.49 13.93 20.24
N ALA A 371 -13.77 15.00 20.56
CA ALA A 371 -13.27 15.92 19.54
C ALA A 371 -11.99 16.65 19.97
N ASP A 372 -10.91 15.91 20.25
CA ASP A 372 -9.57 16.50 20.27
C ASP A 372 -8.63 15.72 19.34
N HIS A 373 -8.31 16.35 18.20
CA HIS A 373 -7.30 15.99 17.20
C HIS A 373 -7.56 14.74 16.33
N GLY A 374 -8.21 14.92 15.17
CA GLY A 374 -8.25 13.90 14.11
C GLY A 374 -8.50 14.48 12.71
N SER A 375 -7.88 13.88 11.68
CA SER A 375 -8.23 14.13 10.28
C SER A 375 -9.31 13.15 9.83
N VAL A 376 -10.41 13.62 9.26
CA VAL A 376 -11.55 12.79 8.85
C VAL A 376 -11.58 12.64 7.32
N THR A 377 -11.58 11.41 6.81
CA THR A 377 -11.79 11.12 5.38
C THR A 377 -13.28 10.98 5.04
N PHE A 378 -13.66 11.34 3.81
CA PHE A 378 -14.97 11.76 3.28
C PHE A 378 -16.24 10.91 3.58
N GLY A 379 -16.13 9.74 4.22
CA GLY A 379 -17.29 8.87 4.49
C GLY A 379 -18.13 9.21 5.72
N LEU A 380 -17.60 10.01 6.64
CA LEU A 380 -18.26 10.33 7.91
C LEU A 380 -18.98 11.69 7.90
N MET A 381 -18.91 12.45 6.80
CA MET A 381 -18.99 13.92 6.86
C MET A 381 -20.37 14.51 7.22
N LEU A 382 -21.48 14.14 6.56
CA LEU A 382 -22.71 14.95 6.65
C LEU A 382 -23.47 14.82 7.99
N ASN A 383 -23.52 13.63 8.59
CA ASN A 383 -24.18 13.43 9.87
C ASN A 383 -23.28 13.77 11.06
N PHE A 384 -21.97 13.52 10.96
CA PHE A 384 -20.98 13.96 11.94
C PHE A 384 -20.91 15.49 12.05
N LEU A 385 -20.93 16.20 10.90
CA LEU A 385 -20.94 17.67 10.88
C LEU A 385 -22.25 18.22 11.45
N ARG A 386 -23.41 17.64 11.11
CA ARG A 386 -24.70 18.04 11.69
C ARG A 386 -24.78 17.82 13.21
N ALA A 387 -24.19 16.74 13.73
CA ALA A 387 -24.17 16.46 15.17
C ALA A 387 -23.21 17.39 15.93
N ASN A 388 -22.00 17.63 15.41
CA ASN A 388 -21.00 18.48 16.06
C ASN A 388 -21.30 19.98 16.00
N VAL A 389 -21.86 20.48 14.90
CA VAL A 389 -22.30 21.89 14.79
C VAL A 389 -23.41 22.20 15.81
N ARG A 390 -24.25 21.21 16.16
CA ARG A 390 -25.25 21.33 17.24
C ARG A 390 -24.65 21.19 18.64
N GLY A 391 -23.52 20.49 18.77
CA GLY A 391 -22.82 20.22 20.04
C GLY A 391 -21.83 21.30 20.49
N GLY A 392 -21.52 22.30 19.65
CA GLY A 392 -20.67 23.44 20.02
C GLY A 392 -19.15 23.23 19.92
N THR A 393 -18.69 22.19 19.22
CA THR A 393 -17.25 21.95 18.97
C THR A 393 -16.71 22.77 17.79
N ALA A 394 -15.48 23.28 17.93
CA ALA A 394 -14.89 24.25 17.00
C ALA A 394 -14.06 23.64 15.87
N LEU A 395 -14.72 23.32 14.74
CA LEU A 395 -14.04 22.96 13.50
C LEU A 395 -13.41 24.20 12.85
N ARG A 396 -12.07 24.24 12.77
CA ARG A 396 -11.32 25.35 12.15
C ARG A 396 -10.80 25.04 10.74
N GLU A 397 -10.64 23.77 10.40
CA GLU A 397 -10.03 23.31 9.15
C GLU A 397 -10.81 22.10 8.59
N LEU A 398 -11.11 22.13 7.30
CA LEU A 398 -11.71 21.02 6.55
C LEU A 398 -10.86 20.76 5.31
N LYS A 399 -10.25 19.57 5.20
CA LYS A 399 -9.50 19.13 4.02
C LYS A 399 -10.01 17.79 3.52
N ILE A 400 -10.38 17.75 2.25
CA ILE A 400 -10.87 16.55 1.57
C ILE A 400 -9.85 16.14 0.50
N HIS A 401 -9.39 14.90 0.53
CA HIS A 401 -8.35 14.39 -0.37
C HIS A 401 -8.95 13.51 -1.49
N PRO A 402 -8.55 13.71 -2.77
CA PRO A 402 -9.05 12.91 -3.89
C PRO A 402 -8.49 11.48 -3.88
N ARG A 403 -9.20 10.56 -4.54
CA ARG A 403 -8.79 9.16 -4.78
C ARG A 403 -7.67 9.09 -5.82
N SER A 404 -6.70 8.18 -5.67
CA SER A 404 -5.68 7.93 -6.71
C SER A 404 -6.30 7.22 -7.92
N GLU A 405 -6.05 7.72 -9.13
CA GLU A 405 -6.50 7.08 -10.39
C GLU A 405 -5.92 5.68 -10.61
N SER A 406 -4.81 5.35 -9.94
CA SER A 406 -4.20 4.01 -9.99
C SER A 406 -5.11 2.88 -9.45
N ASP A 407 -6.18 3.22 -8.74
CA ASP A 407 -6.99 2.29 -7.97
C ASP A 407 -8.36 1.96 -8.62
N VAL A 408 -8.54 2.30 -9.91
CA VAL A 408 -9.77 2.04 -10.66
C VAL A 408 -9.60 0.82 -11.60
N PRO A 409 -10.34 -0.29 -11.40
CA PRO A 409 -10.35 -1.38 -12.38
C PRO A 409 -11.21 -1.02 -13.60
N MET A 410 -10.65 -1.12 -14.81
CA MET A 410 -11.42 -1.13 -16.06
C MET A 410 -12.45 -2.27 -16.04
N LEU A 411 -13.73 -1.96 -16.23
CA LEU A 411 -14.81 -2.93 -16.40
C LEU A 411 -14.99 -3.27 -17.89
N LEU A 412 -15.06 -4.56 -18.21
CA LEU A 412 -15.47 -5.09 -19.52
C LEU A 412 -16.98 -5.31 -19.54
N SER A 413 -17.75 -4.24 -19.51
CA SER A 413 -19.14 -4.24 -19.95
C SER A 413 -19.36 -2.93 -20.68
N GLY A 414 -19.83 -2.99 -21.93
CA GLY A 414 -19.92 -1.87 -22.86
C GLY A 414 -20.93 -0.76 -22.52
N GLU A 415 -21.05 -0.40 -21.24
CA GLU A 415 -21.66 0.85 -20.81
C GLU A 415 -20.63 1.61 -19.94
N PRO A 416 -20.32 2.89 -20.26
CA PRO A 416 -19.38 3.68 -19.47
C PRO A 416 -19.93 3.88 -18.06
N CYS A 417 -19.24 3.28 -17.07
CA CYS A 417 -19.59 3.42 -15.67
C CYS A 417 -18.71 4.54 -15.07
N GLU A 418 -19.28 5.74 -14.94
CA GLU A 418 -18.60 6.94 -14.46
C GLU A 418 -18.31 6.81 -12.95
N VAL A 419 -17.07 6.45 -12.57
CA VAL A 419 -16.63 6.48 -11.16
C VAL A 419 -16.17 7.90 -10.85
N ARG A 420 -17.04 8.70 -10.24
CA ARG A 420 -16.71 10.06 -9.78
C ARG A 420 -15.73 9.99 -8.61
N THR A 421 -14.57 10.62 -8.78
CA THR A 421 -13.53 10.70 -7.73
C THR A 421 -13.36 12.11 -7.20
N ALA A 422 -14.14 13.05 -7.70
CA ALA A 422 -14.27 14.38 -7.15
C ALA A 422 -15.76 14.75 -7.00
N MET A 423 -16.03 15.90 -6.39
CA MET A 423 -17.38 16.34 -6.04
C MET A 423 -18.04 17.04 -7.23
N SER A 424 -19.34 16.77 -7.45
CA SER A 424 -20.14 17.64 -8.30
C SER A 424 -20.37 18.99 -7.62
N TYR A 425 -20.79 19.99 -8.40
CA TYR A 425 -21.16 21.31 -7.88
C TYR A 425 -22.23 21.22 -6.77
N ASP A 426 -23.23 20.35 -6.95
CA ASP A 426 -24.30 20.16 -5.97
C ASP A 426 -23.79 19.50 -4.68
N ASP A 427 -22.79 18.61 -4.77
CA ASP A 427 -22.17 17.99 -3.60
C ASP A 427 -21.40 19.03 -2.77
N VAL A 428 -20.63 19.91 -3.42
CA VAL A 428 -19.90 21.00 -2.75
C VAL A 428 -20.90 21.95 -2.08
N LYS A 429 -21.96 22.33 -2.80
CA LYS A 429 -23.00 23.21 -2.28
C LYS A 429 -23.69 22.60 -1.05
N ALA A 430 -24.03 21.31 -1.10
CA ALA A 430 -24.64 20.62 0.03
C ALA A 430 -23.73 20.54 1.27
N VAL A 431 -22.42 20.33 1.07
CA VAL A 431 -21.42 20.37 2.17
C VAL A 431 -21.35 21.76 2.78
N LEU A 432 -21.32 22.79 1.94
CA LEU A 432 -21.24 24.18 2.35
C LEU A 432 -22.53 24.62 3.10
N GLU A 433 -23.71 24.21 2.67
CA GLU A 433 -24.99 24.51 3.34
C GLU A 433 -25.05 23.99 4.79
N VAL A 434 -24.30 22.94 5.15
CA VAL A 434 -24.20 22.47 6.54
C VAL A 434 -23.54 23.51 7.46
N PHE A 435 -22.71 24.39 6.89
CA PHE A 435 -21.98 25.44 7.63
C PHE A 435 -22.62 26.82 7.51
N ASP A 436 -23.74 26.96 6.78
CA ASP A 436 -24.45 28.23 6.64
C ASP A 436 -25.37 28.43 7.87
N PRO A 437 -25.08 29.39 8.77
CA PRO A 437 -25.93 29.67 9.93
C PRO A 437 -27.23 30.42 9.55
N GLY A 438 -27.47 30.65 8.25
CA GLY A 438 -28.38 31.66 7.72
C GLY A 438 -29.86 31.29 7.53
N ASP A 439 -30.30 30.05 7.80
CA ASP A 439 -31.73 29.77 7.79
C ASP A 439 -32.36 30.42 9.03
N GLY A 440 -32.98 31.58 8.83
CA GLY A 440 -33.54 32.51 9.83
C GLY A 440 -34.64 31.97 10.77
N ASN A 441 -34.69 30.67 11.04
CA ASN A 441 -35.41 30.09 12.15
C ASN A 441 -34.54 30.16 13.41
N GLY A 442 -34.65 31.29 14.11
CA GLY A 442 -33.81 31.68 15.22
C GLY A 442 -33.83 30.73 16.41
N VAL A 443 -32.87 29.81 16.44
CA VAL A 443 -32.34 29.25 17.69
C VAL A 443 -31.01 29.95 17.92
N GLN A 444 -30.99 30.92 18.85
CA GLN A 444 -29.77 31.57 19.30
C GLN A 444 -28.90 30.53 20.02
N THR A 445 -28.05 29.83 19.29
CA THR A 445 -26.91 29.11 19.88
C THR A 445 -25.90 30.17 20.33
N GLY A 446 -25.60 30.19 21.63
CA GLY A 446 -24.81 31.26 22.25
C GLY A 446 -23.42 31.41 21.63
N GLN A 447 -23.09 32.65 21.24
CA GLN A 447 -21.78 33.32 21.02
C GLN A 447 -20.47 32.57 20.65
N GLY A 448 -20.46 31.27 20.41
CA GLY A 448 -19.30 30.45 20.04
C GLY A 448 -19.34 30.00 18.59
N GLY A 449 -19.74 30.87 17.65
CA GLY A 449 -19.81 30.55 16.23
C GLY A 449 -18.44 30.14 15.69
N CYS A 450 -18.31 28.87 15.32
CA CYS A 450 -17.05 28.31 14.85
C CYS A 450 -16.78 28.77 13.42
N GLN A 451 -15.63 29.40 13.22
CA GLN A 451 -15.24 29.99 11.95
C GLN A 451 -14.32 29.03 11.20
N LEU A 452 -14.80 28.49 10.07
CA LEU A 452 -13.99 27.69 9.17
C LEU A 452 -12.97 28.62 8.48
N LYS A 453 -11.68 28.38 8.71
CA LYS A 453 -10.57 29.19 8.15
C LYS A 453 -9.91 28.55 6.93
N VAL A 454 -9.92 27.22 6.84
CA VAL A 454 -9.23 26.46 5.78
C VAL A 454 -10.20 25.47 5.13
N LEU A 455 -10.31 25.53 3.80
CA LEU A 455 -11.21 24.68 3.00
C LEU A 455 -10.43 23.97 1.88
N GLY A 456 -10.39 22.64 1.92
CA GLY A 456 -9.79 21.79 0.90
C GLY A 456 -10.82 20.92 0.19
N LEU A 457 -11.03 21.08 -1.13
CA LEU A 457 -12.08 20.41 -1.90
C LEU A 457 -11.54 19.69 -3.13
N PRO A 458 -11.86 18.40 -3.34
CA PRO A 458 -11.75 17.74 -4.63
C PRO A 458 -13.03 18.00 -5.44
N VAL A 459 -12.97 18.74 -6.54
CA VAL A 459 -14.14 19.02 -7.40
C VAL A 459 -13.97 18.41 -8.79
N ASP A 460 -15.03 17.82 -9.36
CA ASP A 460 -14.97 17.28 -10.73
C ASP A 460 -14.80 18.45 -11.71
N ILE A 461 -15.59 19.51 -11.52
CA ILE A 461 -15.60 20.72 -12.34
C ILE A 461 -15.45 21.93 -11.42
N LEU A 462 -14.41 22.72 -11.65
CA LEU A 462 -14.25 24.02 -10.99
C LEU A 462 -14.85 25.12 -11.86
N THR A 463 -15.82 25.85 -11.32
CA THR A 463 -16.44 27.00 -11.99
C THR A 463 -16.21 28.29 -11.20
N VAL A 464 -16.12 29.43 -11.89
CA VAL A 464 -15.99 30.75 -11.25
C VAL A 464 -17.16 31.06 -10.31
N PRO A 465 -18.44 30.75 -10.67
CA PRO A 465 -19.55 30.90 -9.74
C PRO A 465 -19.40 30.13 -8.43
N LEU A 466 -18.77 28.95 -8.44
CA LEU A 466 -18.51 28.20 -7.21
C LEU A 466 -17.54 28.97 -6.28
N LEU A 467 -16.49 29.56 -6.85
CA LEU A 467 -15.54 30.40 -6.11
C LEU A 467 -16.23 31.65 -5.53
N ASP A 468 -17.09 32.31 -6.32
CA ASP A 468 -17.88 33.45 -5.87
C ASP A 468 -18.81 33.06 -4.70
N ILE A 469 -19.40 31.86 -4.74
CA ILE A 469 -20.22 31.33 -3.63
C ILE A 469 -19.37 31.10 -2.39
N ILE A 470 -18.20 30.48 -2.52
CA ILE A 470 -17.31 30.24 -1.39
C ILE A 470 -16.91 31.57 -0.73
N GLU A 471 -16.49 32.57 -1.52
CA GLU A 471 -16.08 33.87 -0.98
C GLU A 471 -17.24 34.64 -0.34
N SER A 472 -18.41 34.65 -0.98
CA SER A 472 -19.56 35.44 -0.52
C SER A 472 -20.22 34.85 0.72
N LYS A 473 -20.43 33.52 0.75
CA LYS A 473 -21.13 32.83 1.83
C LYS A 473 -20.26 32.52 3.04
N TYR A 474 -18.94 32.32 2.85
CA TYR A 474 -18.04 31.89 3.92
C TYR A 474 -16.93 32.91 4.16
N PRO A 475 -17.25 34.09 4.76
CA PRO A 475 -16.31 35.18 4.97
C PRO A 475 -15.12 34.81 5.87
N SER A 476 -15.24 33.74 6.66
CA SER A 476 -14.20 33.29 7.59
C SER A 476 -13.08 32.50 6.93
N ILE A 477 -13.26 32.03 5.69
CA ILE A 477 -12.28 31.22 5.00
C ILE A 477 -11.13 32.11 4.54
N GLU A 478 -9.94 31.83 5.05
CA GLU A 478 -8.68 32.50 4.73
C GLU A 478 -7.88 31.68 3.72
N GLU A 479 -7.94 30.34 3.78
CA GLU A 479 -7.22 29.44 2.87
C GLU A 479 -8.17 28.51 2.11
N VAL A 480 -8.03 28.45 0.79
CA VAL A 480 -8.78 27.54 -0.09
C VAL A 480 -7.79 26.66 -0.87
N SER A 481 -7.99 25.35 -0.86
CA SER A 481 -7.18 24.36 -1.59
C SER A 481 -8.09 23.51 -2.48
N ILE A 482 -8.02 23.70 -3.80
CA ILE A 482 -8.89 22.96 -4.72
C ILE A 482 -8.07 21.96 -5.54
N HIS A 483 -8.45 20.70 -5.46
CA HIS A 483 -7.97 19.65 -6.34
C HIS A 483 -9.07 19.39 -7.36
N TRP A 484 -8.82 19.49 -8.67
CA TRP A 484 -9.90 19.21 -9.64
C TRP A 484 -9.47 18.29 -10.76
N LYS A 485 -10.48 17.75 -11.46
CA LYS A 485 -10.30 16.89 -12.64
C LYS A 485 -10.36 17.68 -13.95
N CYS A 486 -11.39 18.50 -14.16
CA CYS A 486 -11.59 19.27 -15.39
C CYS A 486 -11.94 20.76 -15.11
N LEU A 487 -11.70 21.62 -16.10
CA LEU A 487 -12.12 23.03 -16.14
C LEU A 487 -13.31 23.19 -17.10
N GLY A 488 -14.23 24.12 -16.85
CA GLY A 488 -15.18 24.56 -17.88
C GLY A 488 -16.36 23.63 -18.16
N ALA A 489 -17.23 23.93 -19.12
CA ALA A 489 -18.64 23.50 -19.11
C ALA A 489 -18.86 22.01 -19.39
N LEU A 490 -19.93 21.47 -18.80
CA LEU A 490 -20.46 20.14 -19.13
C LEU A 490 -20.88 20.14 -20.60
N ASP A 491 -20.03 19.63 -21.50
CA ASP A 491 -20.42 18.82 -22.66
C ASP A 491 -19.13 18.24 -23.28
N GLU A 492 -19.07 16.91 -23.43
CA GLU A 492 -17.93 16.13 -23.94
C GLU A 492 -17.67 16.33 -25.46
N ASP A 493 -18.06 17.48 -26.02
CA ASP A 493 -17.88 17.80 -27.44
C ASP A 493 -16.54 18.52 -27.66
N GLU A 494 -15.94 18.33 -28.84
CA GLU A 494 -14.53 18.56 -29.22
C GLU A 494 -13.96 20.01 -29.06
N ASP A 495 -14.62 20.89 -28.30
CA ASP A 495 -14.24 22.30 -28.09
C ASP A 495 -13.69 22.58 -26.66
N GLU A 496 -13.16 21.58 -25.94
CA GLU A 496 -12.60 21.70 -24.57
C GLU A 496 -11.59 22.86 -24.41
N VAL A 497 -10.85 23.22 -25.46
CA VAL A 497 -9.84 24.28 -25.44
C VAL A 497 -10.45 25.69 -25.40
N GLU A 498 -11.65 25.90 -25.94
CA GLU A 498 -12.33 27.20 -25.86
C GLU A 498 -12.88 27.47 -24.46
N ASP A 499 -13.34 26.42 -23.77
CA ASP A 499 -13.90 26.49 -22.42
C ASP A 499 -12.86 26.76 -21.33
N GLU A 500 -11.63 26.24 -21.48
CA GLU A 500 -10.52 26.54 -20.57
C GLU A 500 -10.12 28.02 -20.61
N ASN A 501 -10.00 28.55 -21.84
CA ASN A 501 -9.69 29.97 -22.05
C ASN A 501 -10.82 30.86 -21.52
N ALA A 502 -12.08 30.44 -21.66
CA ALA A 502 -13.22 31.13 -21.09
C ALA A 502 -13.18 31.13 -19.55
N PHE A 503 -12.88 29.99 -18.91
CA PHE A 503 -12.75 29.88 -17.46
C PHE A 503 -11.61 30.77 -16.94
N LEU A 504 -10.41 30.69 -17.52
CA LEU A 504 -9.27 31.49 -17.10
C LEU A 504 -9.49 32.99 -17.34
N ALA A 505 -10.12 33.34 -18.46
CA ALA A 505 -10.52 34.71 -18.74
C ALA A 505 -11.58 35.22 -17.77
N GLU A 506 -12.53 34.38 -17.35
CA GLU A 506 -13.51 34.75 -16.32
C GLU A 506 -12.86 34.87 -14.94
N LEU A 507 -12.01 33.93 -14.56
CA LEU A 507 -11.26 33.95 -13.30
C LEU A 507 -10.39 35.22 -13.21
N SER A 508 -9.77 35.64 -14.32
CA SER A 508 -8.94 36.85 -14.39
C SER A 508 -9.72 38.14 -14.11
N LYS A 509 -11.04 38.13 -14.32
CA LYS A 509 -11.93 39.27 -14.09
C LYS A 509 -12.40 39.35 -12.63
N ARG A 510 -12.22 38.29 -11.85
CA ARG A 510 -12.64 38.24 -10.43
C ARG A 510 -11.50 38.65 -9.51
N ARG A 511 -11.86 39.12 -8.32
CA ARG A 511 -10.92 39.44 -7.25
C ARG A 511 -11.43 38.85 -5.95
N PHE A 512 -10.78 37.77 -5.51
CA PHE A 512 -11.04 37.16 -4.22
C PHE A 512 -10.21 37.88 -3.16
N THR A 513 -10.83 38.81 -2.45
CA THR A 513 -10.15 39.73 -1.50
C THR A 513 -9.96 39.14 -0.11
N ARG A 514 -10.70 38.07 0.21
CA ARG A 514 -10.71 37.47 1.55
C ARG A 514 -9.70 36.35 1.74
N TRP A 515 -9.29 35.69 0.66
CA TRP A 515 -8.39 34.55 0.73
C TRP A 515 -6.94 35.03 0.82
N THR A 516 -6.25 34.65 1.88
CA THR A 516 -4.82 34.86 2.06
C THR A 516 -4.01 33.82 1.28
N LYS A 517 -4.60 32.64 1.05
CA LYS A 517 -3.96 31.55 0.33
C LYS A 517 -4.94 30.80 -0.56
N PHE A 518 -4.58 30.65 -1.83
CA PHE A 518 -5.31 29.82 -2.79
C PHE A 518 -4.35 28.78 -3.37
N LEU A 519 -4.54 27.52 -3.01
CA LEU A 519 -3.78 26.39 -3.52
C LEU A 519 -4.61 25.65 -4.57
N TYR A 520 -3.96 25.23 -5.64
CA TYR A 520 -4.58 24.40 -6.66
C TYR A 520 -3.59 23.36 -7.17
N SER A 521 -4.11 22.21 -7.64
CA SER A 521 -3.28 21.16 -8.24
C SER A 521 -3.95 20.55 -9.46
N PHE A 522 -3.18 20.36 -10.53
CA PHE A 522 -3.63 19.68 -11.75
C PHE A 522 -3.38 18.17 -11.69
N PRO A 523 -4.23 17.35 -12.34
CA PRO A 523 -3.92 15.95 -12.63
C PRO A 523 -2.65 15.85 -13.48
N ARG A 524 -1.81 14.84 -13.19
CA ARG A 524 -0.52 14.61 -13.89
C ARG A 524 -0.62 14.36 -15.40
N SER A 525 -1.81 14.12 -15.94
CA SER A 525 -2.04 13.85 -17.37
C SER A 525 -1.94 15.09 -18.27
N TRP A 526 -1.77 16.28 -17.69
CA TRP A 526 -1.77 17.57 -18.40
C TRP A 526 -0.39 17.87 -18.98
N GLY A 527 -0.12 17.29 -20.16
CA GLY A 527 1.19 17.32 -20.83
C GLY A 527 1.42 18.44 -21.87
N ASN A 528 0.49 19.38 -22.07
CA ASN A 528 0.65 20.42 -23.09
C ASN A 528 1.00 21.78 -22.48
N TYR A 529 2.13 22.34 -22.95
CA TYR A 529 2.87 23.47 -22.40
C TYR A 529 2.30 24.86 -22.74
N TYR A 530 1.19 24.97 -23.50
CA TYR A 530 0.86 26.21 -24.22
C TYR A 530 -0.03 27.22 -23.45
N ASP A 531 -0.74 26.82 -22.40
CA ASP A 531 -1.72 27.70 -21.72
C ASP A 531 -1.21 28.33 -20.41
N TRP A 532 0.03 28.01 -20.01
CA TRP A 532 0.66 28.53 -18.79
C TRP A 532 0.83 30.07 -18.74
N PRO A 533 1.16 30.78 -19.84
CA PRO A 533 1.33 32.23 -19.82
C PRO A 533 0.05 33.01 -19.51
N ILE A 534 -1.09 32.57 -20.06
CA ILE A 534 -2.42 33.20 -19.83
C ILE A 534 -2.83 33.03 -18.36
N PHE A 535 -2.53 31.86 -17.79
CA PHE A 535 -2.76 31.56 -16.39
C PHE A 535 -1.95 32.46 -15.43
N VAL A 536 -0.65 32.65 -15.69
CA VAL A 536 0.23 33.50 -14.88
C VAL A 536 -0.26 34.95 -14.87
N ASP A 537 -0.72 35.48 -16.00
CA ASP A 537 -1.25 36.85 -16.09
C ASP A 537 -2.61 37.02 -15.37
N SER A 538 -3.45 35.99 -15.35
CA SER A 538 -4.71 35.97 -14.60
C SER A 538 -4.46 36.03 -13.07
N VAL A 539 -3.48 35.27 -12.58
CA VAL A 539 -3.04 35.29 -11.17
C VAL A 539 -2.30 36.59 -10.80
N ARG A 540 -1.59 37.20 -11.75
CA ARG A 540 -0.91 38.49 -11.53
C ARG A 540 -1.88 39.64 -11.31
N ASN A 541 -3.04 39.62 -11.98
CA ASN A 541 -4.04 40.69 -11.90
C ASN A 541 -4.87 40.70 -10.60
N SER A 542 -4.81 39.62 -9.82
CA SER A 542 -5.52 39.48 -8.54
C SER A 542 -4.70 39.93 -7.32
N GLN A 543 -3.40 40.24 -7.45
CA GLN A 543 -2.57 40.62 -6.31
C GLN A 543 -2.54 42.14 -6.00
N ARG A 544 -2.93 42.48 -4.76
CA ARG A 544 -2.20 43.41 -3.91
C ARG A 544 -1.86 42.65 -2.63
N LEU A 545 -0.58 42.36 -2.38
CA LEU A 545 0.11 42.21 -1.09
C LEU A 545 1.36 41.32 -1.29
N GLY A 546 2.51 41.81 -0.82
CA GLY A 546 3.85 41.31 -1.16
C GLY A 546 4.29 40.00 -0.51
N GLU A 547 3.53 38.92 -0.65
CA GLU A 547 4.04 37.56 -0.38
C GLU A 547 3.93 36.66 -1.62
N PRO A 548 4.97 35.88 -1.96
CA PRO A 548 4.98 35.03 -3.14
C PRO A 548 4.00 33.86 -2.97
N LEU A 549 3.26 33.57 -4.04
CA LEU A 549 2.46 32.36 -4.15
C LEU A 549 3.36 31.13 -4.00
N SER A 550 3.02 30.23 -3.07
CA SER A 550 3.67 28.92 -2.97
C SER A 550 3.00 27.96 -3.93
N ILE A 551 3.55 27.86 -5.15
CA ILE A 551 3.14 26.88 -6.17
C ILE A 551 3.87 25.57 -5.86
N LEU A 552 3.16 24.58 -5.34
CA LEU A 552 3.68 23.21 -5.17
C LEU A 552 3.32 22.39 -6.43
N GLY A 553 4.19 22.46 -7.44
CA GLY A 553 4.14 21.63 -8.64
C GLY A 553 5.18 20.50 -8.61
N THR A 554 5.14 19.60 -9.59
CA THR A 554 6.23 18.64 -9.82
C THR A 554 7.55 19.38 -10.14
N ALA A 555 8.71 18.74 -9.95
CA ALA A 555 10.05 19.35 -10.14
C ALA A 555 10.28 20.07 -11.50
N GLN A 556 9.45 19.80 -12.52
CA GLN A 556 9.46 20.51 -13.80
C GLN A 556 8.75 21.87 -13.76
N ALA A 557 7.73 22.05 -12.92
CA ALA A 557 7.06 23.33 -12.70
C ALA A 557 7.96 24.30 -11.90
N GLU A 558 8.73 23.79 -10.94
CA GLU A 558 9.71 24.59 -10.18
C GLU A 558 10.81 25.16 -11.11
N TRP A 559 11.28 24.39 -12.08
CA TRP A 559 12.28 24.83 -13.07
C TRP A 559 11.76 25.94 -14.00
N LEU A 560 10.49 25.85 -14.43
CA LEU A 560 9.87 26.86 -15.30
C LEU A 560 9.56 28.16 -14.53
N VAL A 561 9.13 28.02 -13.27
CA VAL A 561 8.96 29.14 -12.34
C VAL A 561 10.31 29.85 -12.10
N GLU A 562 11.41 29.13 -11.90
CA GLU A 562 12.75 29.72 -11.80
C GLU A 562 13.21 30.45 -13.08
N GLN A 563 12.85 29.96 -14.27
CA GLN A 563 13.16 30.63 -15.54
C GLN A 563 12.36 31.93 -15.72
N ILE A 564 11.06 31.91 -15.42
CA ILE A 564 10.16 33.08 -15.54
C ILE A 564 10.50 34.18 -14.52
N PHE A 565 11.10 33.84 -13.37
CA PHE A 565 11.60 34.81 -12.39
C PHE A 565 13.05 35.28 -12.67
N ARG A 566 13.76 34.68 -13.64
CA ARG A 566 15.13 35.08 -14.04
C ARG A 566 15.16 36.11 -15.16
N ASP A 567 14.18 36.09 -16.05
CA ASP A 567 13.94 37.10 -17.10
C ASP A 567 13.01 38.21 -16.60
#